data_AF-A0A5T4TAG7-F1
#
_entry.id   AF-A0A5T4TAG7-F1
#
_cell.length_a   1.000
_cell.length_b   1.000
_cell.length_c   1.000
_cell.angle_alpha   90.00
_cell.angle_beta   90.00
_cell.angle_gamma   90.00
#
_symmetry.space_group_name_H-M   'P 1'
#
loop_
_entity.id
_entity.type
_entity.pdbx_description
1 polymer ?
#
loop_
_entity_poly.entity_id
_entity_poly.type
_entity_poly.pdbx_seq_one_letter_code
_entity_poly.pdbx_strand_id
1 'polypeptide(L)'
;MPKLTDMQIRAWIKAGDRFDGKADGNGLYICYPKNYTVPFWRFRYKLAGKQRAMVIGSYSELSLSKARETAKELSARVALGYDVAAEKQERKAEALAKMEAEKNAMRVSDLASEYFERQILPRWKHPDILRRRIDKDINPCIGHMKVEDVKPRHIDDMLKGIVDRGAPTIATDVLRWTRRIFDYGIKRHALEINPCSAFEVSDAGGKEVSRDRWLTRDELIRLFEAMRTAKGFSRQNELTFKLLLALCVRKMELCAARWEEFDLDGAVWHLPEERSKNGDPIDIPLPSPAVEWLRELHTFSCNSAWVLPARKMQNRMIPHIQESTLPVALAKVRAEMPDVPNFTIHDFRRTARTHLAALGVDPVVAERCLNHRIKGVEGIYNRHQYFDERRAALTQWAGLLVALEKGEDYNVTPIRKAK
;
A
#
# COMPACT_ATOMS: atom_id res chain seq x y z
N MET A 1 -42.36 -45.62 -42.67
CA MET A 1 -40.92 -46.01 -42.65
C MET A 1 -40.68 -46.82 -41.38
N PRO A 2 -39.88 -47.90 -41.44
CA PRO A 2 -39.54 -48.67 -40.25
C PRO A 2 -38.79 -47.77 -39.26
N LYS A 3 -39.29 -47.72 -38.02
CA LYS A 3 -38.66 -46.97 -36.92
C LYS A 3 -37.34 -47.66 -36.56
N LEU A 4 -36.27 -46.89 -36.36
CA LEU A 4 -34.98 -47.41 -35.94
C LEU A 4 -35.10 -48.10 -34.57
N THR A 5 -34.21 -49.04 -34.30
CA THR A 5 -34.04 -49.66 -32.99
C THR A 5 -32.64 -49.42 -32.45
N ASP A 6 -32.50 -49.38 -31.13
CA ASP A 6 -31.21 -49.18 -30.46
C ASP A 6 -30.21 -50.30 -30.84
N MET A 7 -30.71 -51.53 -31.00
CA MET A 7 -29.92 -52.68 -31.46
C MET A 7 -29.33 -52.48 -32.86
N GLN A 8 -30.12 -51.95 -33.80
CA GLN A 8 -29.63 -51.65 -35.16
C GLN A 8 -28.53 -50.59 -35.14
N ILE A 9 -28.72 -49.54 -34.33
CA ILE A 9 -27.74 -48.46 -34.22
C ILE A 9 -26.43 -48.98 -33.61
N ARG A 10 -26.50 -49.78 -32.54
CA ARG A 10 -25.32 -50.43 -31.94
C ARG A 10 -24.63 -51.39 -32.90
N ALA A 11 -25.39 -52.13 -33.71
CA ALA A 11 -24.83 -53.01 -34.73
C ALA A 11 -24.02 -52.24 -35.77
N TRP A 12 -24.54 -51.12 -36.28
CA TRP A 12 -23.81 -50.25 -37.21
C TRP A 12 -22.55 -49.65 -36.59
N ILE A 13 -22.61 -49.21 -35.32
CA ILE A 13 -21.43 -48.71 -34.60
C ILE A 13 -20.37 -49.81 -34.49
N LYS A 14 -20.77 -51.03 -34.11
CA LYS A 14 -19.86 -52.18 -33.95
C LYS A 14 -19.25 -52.63 -35.28
N ALA A 15 -20.04 -52.61 -36.35
CA ALA A 15 -19.58 -52.93 -37.71
C ALA A 15 -18.70 -51.82 -38.31
N GLY A 16 -18.72 -50.62 -37.73
CA GLY A 16 -18.04 -49.46 -38.27
C GLY A 16 -18.73 -48.85 -39.49
N ASP A 17 -20.01 -49.14 -39.70
CA ASP A 17 -20.77 -48.66 -40.85
C ASP A 17 -20.95 -47.14 -40.80
N ARG A 18 -20.35 -46.42 -41.74
CA ARG A 18 -20.45 -44.96 -41.85
C ARG A 18 -21.57 -44.56 -42.79
N PHE A 19 -22.35 -43.54 -42.41
CA PHE A 19 -23.49 -43.05 -43.19
C PHE A 19 -23.81 -41.58 -42.93
N ASP A 20 -24.30 -40.90 -43.96
CA ASP A 20 -24.65 -39.47 -43.88
C ASP A 20 -26.00 -39.21 -43.22
N GLY A 21 -26.87 -40.21 -43.13
CA GLY A 21 -28.17 -40.10 -42.48
C GLY A 21 -29.07 -41.31 -42.67
N LYS A 22 -29.56 -41.90 -41.59
CA LYS A 22 -30.64 -42.90 -41.59
C LYS A 22 -31.86 -42.30 -40.90
N ALA A 23 -33.02 -42.35 -41.56
CA ALA A 23 -34.26 -41.74 -41.08
C ALA A 23 -34.93 -42.60 -40.00
N ASP A 24 -35.37 -41.98 -38.91
CA ASP A 24 -36.23 -42.59 -37.89
C ASP A 24 -37.72 -42.19 -38.06
N GLY A 25 -37.96 -41.06 -38.74
CA GLY A 25 -39.28 -40.45 -38.93
C GLY A 25 -39.40 -39.09 -38.26
N ASN A 26 -40.46 -38.33 -38.57
CA ASN A 26 -40.72 -36.99 -38.01
C ASN A 26 -39.52 -36.03 -38.09
N GLY A 27 -38.77 -36.09 -39.19
CA GLY A 27 -37.58 -35.25 -39.38
C GLY A 27 -36.35 -35.68 -38.58
N LEU A 28 -36.41 -36.75 -37.78
CA LEU A 28 -35.27 -37.28 -37.03
C LEU A 28 -34.41 -38.22 -37.89
N TYR A 29 -33.11 -37.98 -37.87
CA TYR A 29 -32.09 -38.80 -38.53
C TYR A 29 -30.94 -39.09 -37.57
N ILE A 30 -30.38 -40.29 -37.65
CA ILE A 30 -29.06 -40.58 -37.08
C ILE A 30 -27.99 -40.44 -38.18
N CYS A 31 -26.85 -39.84 -37.84
CA CYS A 31 -25.72 -39.60 -38.74
C CYS A 31 -24.44 -40.17 -38.13
N TYR A 32 -23.63 -40.85 -38.94
CA TYR A 32 -22.31 -41.33 -38.53
C TYR A 32 -21.29 -41.23 -39.68
N PRO A 33 -20.91 -40.00 -40.10
CA PRO A 33 -19.92 -39.80 -41.16
C PRO A 33 -18.49 -40.08 -40.67
N LYS A 34 -17.54 -40.27 -41.60
CA LYS A 34 -16.15 -40.68 -41.30
C LYS A 34 -15.40 -39.80 -40.30
N ASN A 35 -15.72 -38.50 -40.24
CA ASN A 35 -15.02 -37.51 -39.41
C ASN A 35 -15.53 -37.45 -37.96
N TYR A 36 -16.49 -38.29 -37.58
CA TYR A 36 -17.08 -38.29 -36.25
C TYR A 36 -16.81 -39.62 -35.56
N THR A 37 -16.35 -39.55 -34.30
CA THR A 37 -16.05 -40.74 -33.49
C THR A 37 -17.33 -41.41 -32.98
N VAL A 38 -18.38 -40.64 -32.73
CA VAL A 38 -19.70 -41.10 -32.25
C VAL A 38 -20.81 -40.67 -33.21
N PRO A 39 -21.86 -41.49 -33.41
CA PRO A 39 -23.04 -41.06 -34.15
C PRO A 39 -23.75 -39.90 -33.45
N PHE A 40 -24.48 -39.09 -34.21
CA PHE A 40 -25.25 -37.99 -33.67
C PHE A 40 -26.64 -37.90 -34.32
N TRP A 41 -27.55 -37.28 -33.60
CA TRP A 41 -28.92 -37.04 -34.03
C TRP A 41 -29.04 -35.70 -34.75
N ARG A 42 -29.68 -35.72 -35.91
CA ARG A 42 -29.98 -34.53 -36.72
C ARG A 42 -31.49 -34.43 -36.91
N PHE A 43 -32.04 -33.29 -36.56
CA PHE A 43 -33.43 -32.93 -36.82
C PHE A 43 -33.49 -32.08 -38.10
N ARG A 44 -34.30 -32.50 -39.07
CA ARG A 44 -34.56 -31.81 -40.34
C ARG A 44 -36.01 -31.34 -40.37
N TYR A 45 -36.23 -30.09 -40.79
CA TYR A 45 -37.54 -29.47 -40.84
C TYR A 45 -37.64 -28.46 -41.98
N LYS A 46 -38.86 -27.98 -42.25
CA LYS A 46 -39.15 -26.93 -43.24
C LYS A 46 -39.74 -25.73 -42.51
N LEU A 47 -39.23 -24.54 -42.80
CA LEU A 47 -39.79 -23.28 -42.33
C LEU A 47 -39.82 -22.29 -43.49
N ALA A 48 -40.96 -21.65 -43.74
CA ALA A 48 -41.16 -20.72 -44.87
C ALA A 48 -40.67 -21.28 -46.22
N GLY A 49 -40.98 -22.56 -46.50
CA GLY A 49 -40.58 -23.25 -47.74
C GLY A 49 -39.10 -23.67 -47.83
N LYS A 50 -38.24 -23.24 -46.90
CA LYS A 50 -36.81 -23.57 -46.88
C LYS A 50 -36.52 -24.79 -46.00
N GLN A 51 -35.68 -25.69 -46.48
CA GLN A 51 -35.17 -26.83 -45.70
C GLN A 51 -34.14 -26.34 -44.69
N ARG A 52 -34.28 -26.76 -43.43
CA ARG A 52 -33.32 -26.51 -42.36
C ARG A 52 -33.00 -27.79 -41.61
N ALA A 53 -31.83 -27.82 -41.00
CA ALA A 53 -31.39 -28.95 -40.18
C ALA A 53 -30.58 -28.46 -38.98
N MET A 54 -30.68 -29.17 -37.86
CA MET A 54 -29.85 -28.94 -36.69
C MET A 54 -29.42 -30.25 -36.05
N VAL A 55 -28.22 -30.27 -35.47
CA VAL A 55 -27.78 -31.36 -34.61
C VAL A 55 -28.41 -31.19 -33.24
N ILE A 56 -29.08 -32.22 -32.73
CA ILE A 56 -29.76 -32.17 -31.44
C ILE A 56 -28.90 -32.74 -30.30
N GLY A 57 -28.05 -33.73 -30.57
CA GLY A 57 -27.10 -34.30 -29.60
C GLY A 57 -26.36 -35.52 -30.14
N SER A 58 -25.34 -36.00 -29.44
CA SER A 58 -24.67 -37.27 -29.77
C SER A 58 -25.51 -38.48 -29.33
N TYR A 59 -25.30 -39.64 -29.94
CA TYR A 59 -25.97 -40.89 -29.53
C TYR A 59 -25.54 -41.36 -28.14
N SER A 60 -24.31 -41.02 -27.73
CA SER A 60 -23.78 -41.30 -26.37
C SER A 60 -24.48 -40.50 -25.28
N GLU A 61 -24.89 -39.26 -25.58
CA GLU A 61 -25.53 -38.36 -24.61
C GLU A 61 -27.06 -38.41 -24.69
N LEU A 62 -27.61 -38.74 -25.86
CA LEU A 62 -29.04 -38.73 -26.14
C LEU A 62 -29.48 -40.08 -26.69
N SER A 63 -30.21 -40.84 -25.86
CA SER A 63 -30.79 -42.12 -26.26
C SER A 63 -31.79 -41.93 -27.42
N LEU A 64 -32.04 -43.00 -28.19
CA LEU A 64 -33.04 -42.95 -29.28
C LEU A 64 -34.43 -42.49 -28.79
N SER A 65 -34.84 -42.92 -27.59
CA SER A 65 -36.11 -42.49 -26.99
C SER A 65 -36.12 -40.99 -26.69
N LYS A 66 -35.05 -40.46 -26.07
CA LYS A 66 -34.96 -39.03 -25.76
C LYS A 66 -34.80 -38.17 -27.02
N ALA A 67 -34.13 -38.69 -28.06
CA ALA A 67 -34.01 -38.04 -29.36
C ALA A 67 -35.38 -37.91 -30.06
N ARG A 68 -36.25 -38.92 -29.96
CA ARG A 68 -37.63 -38.85 -30.47
C ARG A 68 -38.47 -37.81 -29.74
N GLU A 69 -38.39 -37.77 -28.42
CA GLU A 69 -39.08 -36.77 -27.59
C GLU A 69 -38.62 -35.36 -27.96
N THR A 70 -37.31 -35.13 -28.01
CA THR A 70 -36.70 -33.86 -28.40
C THR A 70 -37.12 -33.45 -29.81
N ALA A 71 -37.15 -34.37 -30.77
CA ALA A 71 -37.62 -34.09 -32.14
C ALA A 71 -39.10 -33.70 -32.18
N LYS A 72 -39.95 -34.32 -31.34
CA LYS A 72 -41.37 -33.97 -31.22
C LYS A 72 -41.55 -32.56 -30.66
N GLU A 73 -40.82 -32.21 -29.60
CA GLU A 73 -40.82 -30.87 -29.01
C GLU A 73 -40.37 -29.81 -30.03
N LEU A 74 -39.24 -30.04 -30.70
CA LEU A 74 -38.73 -29.13 -31.73
C LEU A 74 -39.70 -28.99 -32.90
N SER A 75 -40.34 -30.09 -33.33
CA SER A 75 -41.35 -30.05 -34.38
C SER A 75 -42.57 -29.21 -33.98
N ALA A 76 -43.00 -29.27 -32.71
CA ALA A 76 -44.09 -28.44 -32.21
C ALA A 76 -43.71 -26.95 -32.24
N ARG A 77 -42.47 -26.62 -31.87
CA ARG A 77 -41.95 -25.23 -31.91
C ARG A 77 -41.83 -24.70 -33.34
N VAL A 78 -41.39 -25.54 -34.29
CA VAL A 78 -41.39 -25.18 -35.72
C VAL A 78 -42.80 -24.91 -36.24
N ALA A 79 -43.80 -25.70 -35.80
CA ALA A 79 -45.21 -25.48 -36.18
C ALA A 79 -45.76 -24.15 -35.66
N LEU A 80 -45.23 -23.65 -34.53
CA LEU A 80 -45.52 -22.31 -33.98
C LEU A 80 -44.73 -21.18 -34.67
N GLY A 81 -43.93 -21.48 -35.70
CA GLY A 81 -43.19 -20.49 -36.48
C GLY A 81 -41.76 -20.21 -36.00
N TYR A 82 -41.28 -20.89 -34.96
CA TYR A 82 -39.93 -20.68 -34.42
C TYR A 82 -38.86 -21.40 -35.26
N ASP A 83 -37.77 -20.68 -35.53
CA ASP A 83 -36.58 -21.26 -36.15
C ASP A 83 -35.65 -21.87 -35.09
N VAL A 84 -35.90 -23.13 -34.77
CA VAL A 84 -35.18 -23.85 -33.71
C VAL A 84 -33.67 -24.01 -33.95
N ALA A 85 -33.21 -23.87 -35.21
CA ALA A 85 -31.78 -23.89 -35.52
C ALA A 85 -31.12 -22.54 -35.22
N ALA A 86 -31.79 -21.44 -35.59
CA ALA A 86 -31.33 -20.08 -35.30
C ALA A 86 -31.27 -19.82 -33.79
N GLU A 87 -32.31 -20.18 -33.04
CA GLU A 87 -32.33 -19.99 -31.58
C GLU A 87 -31.20 -20.75 -30.86
N LYS A 88 -30.87 -21.96 -31.32
CA LYS A 88 -29.75 -22.73 -30.75
C LYS A 88 -28.41 -22.06 -31.04
N GLN A 89 -28.26 -21.44 -32.22
CA GLN A 89 -27.06 -20.70 -32.59
C GLN A 89 -26.94 -19.40 -31.77
N GLU A 90 -28.03 -18.66 -31.62
CA GLU A 90 -28.10 -17.42 -30.83
C GLU A 90 -27.73 -17.68 -29.37
N ARG A 91 -28.35 -18.68 -28.71
CA ARG A 91 -27.99 -19.08 -27.33
C ARG A 91 -26.52 -19.46 -27.17
N LYS A 92 -25.93 -20.14 -28.18
CA LYS A 92 -24.52 -20.50 -28.16
C LYS A 92 -23.63 -19.26 -28.32
N ALA A 93 -24.01 -18.33 -29.20
CA ALA A 93 -23.30 -17.07 -29.40
C ALA A 93 -23.38 -16.19 -28.15
N GLU A 94 -24.54 -16.07 -27.51
CA GLU A 94 -24.73 -15.36 -26.23
C GLU A 94 -23.89 -15.96 -25.12
N ALA A 95 -23.87 -17.29 -24.98
CA ALA A 95 -23.04 -17.97 -23.99
C ALA A 95 -21.54 -17.72 -24.23
N LEU A 96 -21.09 -17.76 -25.48
CA LEU A 96 -19.69 -17.48 -25.84
C LEU A 96 -19.34 -16.00 -25.60
N ALA A 97 -20.21 -15.08 -26.00
CA ALA A 97 -20.04 -13.64 -25.77
C ALA A 97 -20.01 -13.31 -24.27
N LYS A 98 -20.83 -13.97 -23.45
CA LYS A 98 -20.78 -13.83 -21.99
C LYS A 98 -19.46 -14.34 -21.41
N MET A 99 -18.94 -15.47 -21.90
CA MET A 99 -17.62 -15.99 -21.48
C MET A 99 -16.47 -15.07 -21.93
N GLU A 100 -16.55 -14.47 -23.11
CA GLU A 100 -15.56 -13.49 -23.59
C GLU A 100 -15.63 -12.18 -22.81
N ALA A 101 -16.82 -11.67 -22.52
CA ALA A 101 -17.03 -10.51 -21.66
C ALA A 101 -16.51 -10.76 -20.23
N GLU A 102 -16.74 -11.96 -19.67
CA GLU A 102 -16.20 -12.35 -18.37
C GLU A 102 -14.66 -12.44 -18.35
N LYS A 103 -14.03 -12.81 -19.47
CA LYS A 103 -12.57 -12.80 -19.62
C LYS A 103 -12.00 -11.39 -19.77
N ASN A 104 -12.72 -10.51 -20.44
CA ASN A 104 -12.28 -9.13 -20.72
C ASN A 104 -12.67 -8.13 -19.62
N ALA A 105 -13.47 -8.55 -18.63
CA ALA A 105 -13.86 -7.69 -17.53
C ALA A 105 -12.64 -7.27 -16.71
N MET A 106 -12.50 -5.95 -16.51
CA MET A 106 -11.43 -5.38 -15.70
C MET A 106 -11.54 -5.88 -14.26
N ARG A 107 -10.45 -6.43 -13.71
CA ARG A 107 -10.39 -6.84 -12.31
C ARG A 107 -9.81 -5.73 -11.44
N VAL A 108 -10.05 -5.82 -10.13
CA VAL A 108 -9.49 -4.85 -9.17
C VAL A 108 -7.97 -4.85 -9.21
N SER A 109 -7.32 -6.01 -9.39
CA SER A 109 -5.86 -6.11 -9.53
C SER A 109 -5.33 -5.32 -10.73
N ASP A 110 -6.06 -5.33 -11.84
CA ASP A 110 -5.68 -4.63 -13.07
C ASP A 110 -5.82 -3.13 -12.86
N LEU A 111 -6.94 -2.70 -12.28
CA LEU A 111 -7.20 -1.30 -11.93
C LEU A 111 -6.18 -0.75 -10.93
N ALA A 112 -5.85 -1.52 -9.89
CA ALA A 112 -4.85 -1.15 -8.89
C ALA A 112 -3.44 -1.04 -9.51
N SER A 113 -3.08 -1.95 -10.42
CA SER A 113 -1.81 -1.93 -11.13
C SER A 113 -1.71 -0.72 -12.06
N GLU A 114 -2.75 -0.45 -12.85
CA GLU A 114 -2.79 0.71 -13.73
C GLU A 114 -2.72 2.03 -12.93
N TYR A 115 -3.49 2.12 -11.84
CA TYR A 115 -3.44 3.28 -10.95
C TYR A 115 -2.04 3.49 -10.38
N PHE A 116 -1.40 2.42 -9.90
CA PHE A 116 -0.04 2.47 -9.39
C PHE A 116 0.96 2.97 -10.43
N GLU A 117 0.93 2.39 -11.63
CA GLU A 117 1.87 2.73 -12.71
C GLU A 117 1.69 4.18 -13.20
N ARG A 118 0.43 4.62 -13.37
CA ARG A 118 0.15 5.93 -13.98
C ARG A 118 0.12 7.08 -12.98
N GLN A 119 -0.31 6.84 -11.74
CA GLN A 119 -0.52 7.91 -10.76
C GLN A 119 0.55 7.97 -9.68
N ILE A 120 1.20 6.85 -9.36
CA ILE A 120 2.05 6.72 -8.18
C ILE A 120 3.52 6.71 -8.57
N LEU A 121 3.94 5.77 -9.44
CA LEU A 121 5.33 5.66 -9.88
C LEU A 121 5.96 6.99 -10.34
N PRO A 122 5.30 7.84 -11.15
CA PRO A 122 5.94 9.04 -11.68
C PRO A 122 6.05 10.20 -10.67
N ARG A 123 5.27 10.17 -9.58
CA ARG A 123 5.06 11.35 -8.71
C ARG A 123 5.45 11.13 -7.25
N TRP A 124 5.52 9.89 -6.79
CA TRP A 124 5.67 9.59 -5.37
C TRP A 124 7.10 9.18 -5.03
N LYS A 125 7.66 9.78 -3.97
CA LYS A 125 9.01 9.47 -3.46
C LYS A 125 9.16 8.04 -2.94
N HIS A 126 8.07 7.43 -2.47
CA HIS A 126 8.05 6.09 -1.88
C HIS A 126 6.88 5.25 -2.41
N PRO A 127 6.92 4.87 -3.70
CA PRO A 127 5.83 4.12 -4.33
C PRO A 127 5.66 2.72 -3.69
N ASP A 128 6.74 2.11 -3.22
CA ASP A 128 6.75 0.77 -2.61
C ASP A 128 5.78 0.61 -1.43
N ILE A 129 5.46 1.72 -0.73
CA ILE A 129 4.50 1.71 0.38
C ILE A 129 3.13 1.26 -0.14
N LEU A 130 2.64 1.87 -1.21
CA LEU A 130 1.35 1.50 -1.81
C LEU A 130 1.45 0.13 -2.49
N ARG A 131 2.56 -0.18 -3.19
CA ARG A 131 2.74 -1.51 -3.80
C ARG A 131 2.53 -2.61 -2.76
N ARG A 132 3.14 -2.47 -1.58
CA ARG A 132 2.98 -3.40 -0.48
C ARG A 132 1.53 -3.52 0.03
N ARG A 133 0.77 -2.42 0.08
CA ARG A 133 -0.66 -2.44 0.45
C ARG A 133 -1.49 -3.17 -0.59
N ILE A 134 -1.24 -2.89 -1.87
CA ILE A 134 -1.90 -3.57 -2.99
C ILE A 134 -1.66 -5.08 -2.88
N ASP A 135 -0.39 -5.50 -2.77
CA ASP A 135 -0.04 -6.91 -2.84
C ASP A 135 -0.43 -7.69 -1.58
N LYS A 136 -0.32 -7.08 -0.39
CA LYS A 136 -0.54 -7.78 0.90
C LYS A 136 -1.97 -7.69 1.41
N ASP A 137 -2.64 -6.56 1.18
CA ASP A 137 -3.88 -6.23 1.88
C ASP A 137 -5.08 -6.10 0.91
N ILE A 138 -4.90 -5.61 -0.33
CA ILE A 138 -5.99 -5.41 -1.30
C ILE A 138 -6.18 -6.63 -2.22
N ASN A 139 -5.14 -7.01 -2.98
CA ASN A 139 -5.21 -8.04 -4.00
C ASN A 139 -5.64 -9.41 -3.47
N PRO A 140 -5.16 -9.88 -2.30
CA PRO A 140 -5.60 -11.16 -1.75
C PRO A 140 -7.10 -11.22 -1.44
N CYS A 141 -7.71 -10.08 -1.10
CA CYS A 141 -9.11 -10.01 -0.69
C CYS A 141 -10.05 -9.78 -1.88
N ILE A 142 -9.78 -8.73 -2.67
CA ILE A 142 -10.69 -8.27 -3.73
C ILE A 142 -10.04 -8.20 -5.11
N GLY A 143 -8.73 -8.45 -5.23
CA GLY A 143 -7.98 -8.30 -6.49
C GLY A 143 -8.53 -9.12 -7.65
N HIS A 144 -9.00 -10.34 -7.34
CA HIS A 144 -9.58 -11.26 -8.31
C HIS A 144 -11.01 -10.89 -8.73
N MET A 145 -11.69 -9.96 -8.05
CA MET A 145 -13.07 -9.60 -8.36
C MET A 145 -13.11 -8.66 -9.57
N LYS A 146 -14.21 -8.71 -10.34
CA LYS A 146 -14.48 -7.66 -11.33
C LYS A 146 -14.75 -6.35 -10.60
N VAL A 147 -14.29 -5.24 -11.16
CA VAL A 147 -14.44 -3.92 -10.55
C VAL A 147 -15.92 -3.57 -10.29
N GLU A 148 -16.81 -3.93 -11.22
CA GLU A 148 -18.27 -3.74 -11.14
C GLU A 148 -18.96 -4.59 -10.06
N ASP A 149 -18.39 -5.73 -9.69
CA ASP A 149 -18.98 -6.69 -8.74
C ASP A 149 -18.60 -6.39 -7.28
N VAL A 150 -17.71 -5.41 -7.05
CA VAL A 150 -17.27 -5.06 -5.71
C VAL A 150 -18.38 -4.32 -4.97
N LYS A 151 -18.83 -4.90 -3.86
CA LYS A 151 -19.84 -4.34 -2.97
C LYS A 151 -19.22 -3.85 -1.67
N PRO A 152 -19.85 -2.90 -0.95
CA PRO A 152 -19.38 -2.42 0.35
C PRO A 152 -18.99 -3.53 1.32
N ARG A 153 -19.76 -4.62 1.40
CA ARG A 153 -19.45 -5.78 2.27
C ARG A 153 -18.04 -6.35 2.04
N HIS A 154 -17.55 -6.40 0.79
CA HIS A 154 -16.23 -6.94 0.50
C HIS A 154 -15.11 -6.00 0.99
N ILE A 155 -15.39 -4.69 1.03
CA ILE A 155 -14.49 -3.69 1.62
C ILE A 155 -14.47 -3.85 3.14
N ASP A 156 -15.63 -4.00 3.77
CA ASP A 156 -15.75 -4.24 5.21
C ASP A 156 -15.00 -5.51 5.66
N ASP A 157 -15.19 -6.64 4.95
CA ASP A 157 -14.50 -7.90 5.23
C ASP A 157 -12.96 -7.75 5.12
N MET A 158 -12.50 -7.05 4.07
CA MET A 158 -11.07 -6.76 3.88
C MET A 158 -10.51 -5.91 5.03
N LEU A 159 -11.23 -4.87 5.47
CA LEU A 159 -10.79 -3.99 6.55
C LEU A 159 -10.76 -4.71 7.89
N LYS A 160 -11.80 -5.48 8.20
CA LYS A 160 -11.88 -6.32 9.41
C LYS A 160 -10.73 -7.30 9.49
N GLY A 161 -10.42 -8.01 8.40
CA GLY A 161 -9.27 -8.92 8.35
C GLY A 161 -7.93 -8.24 8.67
N ILE A 162 -7.77 -6.96 8.34
CA ILE A 162 -6.56 -6.19 8.67
C ILE A 162 -6.56 -5.76 10.15
N VAL A 163 -7.72 -5.38 10.69
CA VAL A 163 -7.89 -5.00 12.10
C VAL A 163 -7.66 -6.20 13.02
N ASP A 164 -8.23 -7.36 12.69
CA ASP A 164 -8.11 -8.61 13.46
C ASP A 164 -6.66 -9.11 13.53
N ARG A 165 -5.84 -8.77 12.53
CA ARG A 165 -4.39 -8.99 12.51
C ARG A 165 -3.62 -8.03 13.44
N GLY A 166 -4.30 -7.13 14.14
CA GLY A 166 -3.70 -6.12 15.03
C GLY A 166 -3.12 -4.90 14.30
N ALA A 167 -3.64 -4.55 13.12
CA ALA A 167 -3.10 -3.47 12.28
C ALA A 167 -4.11 -2.36 11.91
N PRO A 168 -4.76 -1.69 12.88
CA PRO A 168 -5.83 -0.71 12.63
C PRO A 168 -5.39 0.50 11.79
N THR A 169 -4.20 1.05 12.03
CA THR A 169 -3.64 2.14 11.20
C THR A 169 -3.45 1.71 9.74
N ILE A 170 -3.10 0.43 9.52
CA ILE A 170 -2.98 -0.12 8.17
C ILE A 170 -4.35 -0.25 7.52
N ALA A 171 -5.38 -0.67 8.26
CA ALA A 171 -6.75 -0.73 7.73
C ALA A 171 -7.21 0.66 7.24
N THR A 172 -6.92 1.71 8.02
CA THR A 172 -7.22 3.11 7.63
C THR A 172 -6.47 3.53 6.37
N ASP A 173 -5.17 3.21 6.27
CA ASP A 173 -4.35 3.49 5.09
C ASP A 173 -4.87 2.74 3.85
N VAL A 174 -5.21 1.45 4.01
CA VAL A 174 -5.80 0.61 2.95
C VAL A 174 -7.14 1.16 2.48
N LEU A 175 -8.04 1.60 3.37
CA LEU A 175 -9.30 2.23 2.97
C LEU A 175 -9.05 3.48 2.11
N ARG A 176 -8.13 4.36 2.53
CA ARG A 176 -7.79 5.58 1.76
C ARG A 176 -7.27 5.24 0.37
N TRP A 177 -6.39 4.25 0.26
CA TRP A 177 -5.84 3.83 -1.03
C TRP A 177 -6.87 3.16 -1.92
N THR A 178 -7.66 2.25 -1.36
CA THR A 178 -8.72 1.53 -2.06
C THR A 178 -9.75 2.52 -2.60
N ARG A 179 -10.15 3.52 -1.80
CA ARG A 179 -11.02 4.62 -2.27
C ARG A 179 -10.42 5.33 -3.49
N ARG A 180 -9.14 5.73 -3.43
CA ARG A 180 -8.46 6.42 -4.55
C ARG A 180 -8.35 5.56 -5.81
N ILE A 181 -8.14 4.25 -5.67
CA ILE A 181 -8.11 3.30 -6.78
C ILE A 181 -9.49 3.23 -7.45
N PHE A 182 -10.58 3.13 -6.68
CA PHE A 182 -11.93 3.13 -7.25
C PHE A 182 -12.35 4.49 -7.81
N ASP A 183 -11.97 5.61 -7.19
CA ASP A 183 -12.18 6.95 -7.78
C ASP A 183 -11.45 7.10 -9.12
N TYR A 184 -10.27 6.51 -9.25
CA TYR A 184 -9.56 6.42 -10.53
C TYR A 184 -10.32 5.57 -11.55
N GLY A 185 -10.90 4.44 -11.13
CA GLY A 185 -11.77 3.62 -11.97
C GLY A 185 -12.97 4.39 -12.50
N ILE A 186 -13.62 5.22 -11.67
CA ILE A 186 -14.77 6.04 -12.09
C ILE A 186 -14.35 7.01 -13.19
N LYS A 187 -13.20 7.69 -13.03
CA LYS A 187 -12.64 8.58 -14.06
C LYS A 187 -12.31 7.88 -15.38
N ARG A 188 -12.17 6.55 -15.36
CA ARG A 188 -11.91 5.70 -16.52
C ARG A 188 -13.16 4.98 -17.03
N HIS A 189 -14.33 5.26 -16.44
CA HIS A 189 -15.60 4.58 -16.74
C HIS A 189 -15.56 3.06 -16.52
N ALA A 190 -14.68 2.58 -15.63
CA ALA A 190 -14.59 1.16 -15.27
C ALA A 190 -15.66 0.74 -14.25
N LEU A 191 -16.25 1.70 -13.54
CA LEU A 191 -17.38 1.56 -12.63
C LEU A 191 -18.08 2.91 -12.44
N GLU A 192 -19.33 2.86 -11.99
CA GLU A 192 -20.16 4.06 -11.80
C GLU A 192 -20.07 4.63 -10.38
N ILE A 193 -19.98 3.75 -9.36
CA ILE A 193 -20.08 4.13 -7.95
C ILE A 193 -18.88 3.57 -7.18
N ASN A 194 -18.28 4.38 -6.32
CA ASN A 194 -17.19 3.94 -5.47
C ASN A 194 -17.73 3.09 -4.31
N PRO A 195 -17.37 1.80 -4.20
CA PRO A 195 -17.84 0.93 -3.11
C PRO A 195 -17.31 1.35 -1.73
N CYS A 196 -16.26 2.18 -1.68
CA CYS A 196 -15.68 2.71 -0.45
C CYS A 196 -16.30 4.05 -0.01
N SER A 197 -17.29 4.59 -0.73
CA SER A 197 -17.83 5.95 -0.50
C SER A 197 -18.49 6.11 0.88
N ALA A 198 -19.21 5.09 1.34
CA ALA A 198 -19.95 5.12 2.60
C ALA A 198 -19.08 4.90 3.86
N PHE A 199 -17.82 4.54 3.71
CA PHE A 199 -16.94 4.22 4.85
C PHE A 199 -16.26 5.47 5.40
N GLU A 200 -16.16 5.59 6.72
CA GLU A 200 -15.32 6.55 7.40
C GLU A 200 -14.07 5.90 7.97
N VAL A 201 -13.13 6.71 8.46
CA VAL A 201 -11.93 6.20 9.14
C VAL A 201 -12.30 5.37 10.37
N SER A 202 -13.42 5.71 11.02
CA SER A 202 -13.98 4.95 12.15
C SER A 202 -14.39 3.53 11.77
N ASP A 203 -14.80 3.28 10.53
CA ASP A 203 -15.23 1.96 10.04
C ASP A 203 -14.05 1.06 9.65
N ALA A 204 -12.83 1.62 9.61
CA ALA A 204 -11.60 0.89 9.36
C ALA A 204 -10.83 0.65 10.67
N GLY A 205 -9.89 1.55 11.00
CA GLY A 205 -9.00 1.39 12.15
C GLY A 205 -9.47 2.04 13.44
N GLY A 206 -10.61 2.74 13.42
CA GLY A 206 -11.03 3.60 14.53
C GLY A 206 -10.23 4.91 14.61
N LYS A 207 -10.38 5.63 15.72
CA LYS A 207 -9.61 6.87 15.97
C LYS A 207 -8.13 6.53 16.15
N GLU A 208 -7.28 7.03 15.26
CA GLU A 208 -5.83 7.05 15.47
C GLU A 208 -5.54 7.89 16.73
N VAL A 209 -5.18 7.23 17.83
CA VAL A 209 -4.72 7.94 19.03
C VAL A 209 -3.33 8.48 18.72
N SER A 210 -3.21 9.81 18.63
CA SER A 210 -1.91 10.45 18.56
C SER A 210 -1.11 10.08 19.80
N ARG A 211 0.12 9.58 19.63
CA ARG A 211 1.02 9.40 20.78
C ARG A 211 1.33 10.78 21.35
N ASP A 212 1.25 10.95 22.67
CA ASP A 212 1.62 12.20 23.37
C ASP A 212 2.93 12.08 24.15
N ARG A 213 3.71 11.02 23.89
CA ARG A 213 4.94 10.70 24.60
C ARG A 213 6.04 11.74 24.35
N TRP A 214 6.63 12.24 25.44
CA TRP A 214 7.86 13.03 25.51
C TRP A 214 8.59 12.67 26.81
N LEU A 215 9.92 12.81 26.87
CA LEU A 215 10.75 12.39 28.01
C LEU A 215 10.89 13.50 29.05
N THR A 216 10.63 13.20 30.32
CA THR A 216 10.89 14.11 31.45
C THR A 216 12.39 14.31 31.67
N ARG A 217 12.77 15.26 32.54
CA ARG A 217 14.18 15.47 32.90
C ARG A 217 14.79 14.21 33.54
N ASP A 218 14.07 13.56 34.45
CA ASP A 218 14.52 12.31 35.08
C ASP A 218 14.69 11.16 34.08
N GLU A 219 13.80 11.08 33.08
CA GLU A 219 13.92 10.08 32.02
C GLU A 219 15.07 10.40 31.06
N LEU A 220 15.41 11.68 30.86
CA LEU A 220 16.60 12.09 30.10
C LEU A 220 17.89 11.74 30.84
N ILE A 221 17.95 11.93 32.16
CA ILE A 221 19.09 11.49 33.00
C ILE A 221 19.29 9.98 32.83
N ARG A 222 18.21 9.20 33.04
CA ARG A 222 18.23 7.74 32.84
C ARG A 222 18.60 7.34 31.41
N LEU A 223 18.17 8.10 30.40
CA LEU A 223 18.56 7.89 29.01
C LEU A 223 20.07 8.05 28.82
N PHE A 224 20.68 9.09 29.38
CA PHE A 224 22.13 9.30 29.30
C PHE A 224 22.91 8.20 30.04
N GLU A 225 22.46 7.78 31.21
CA GLU A 225 23.03 6.65 31.95
C GLU A 225 22.94 5.32 31.18
N ALA A 226 21.76 5.03 30.62
CA ALA A 226 21.51 3.85 29.82
C ALA A 226 22.37 3.83 28.54
N MET A 227 22.58 4.98 27.89
CA MET A 227 23.46 5.05 26.72
C MET A 227 24.92 4.71 27.05
N ARG A 228 25.40 5.00 28.27
CA ARG A 228 26.77 4.66 28.71
C ARG A 228 26.93 3.18 29.05
N THR A 229 25.87 2.52 29.49
CA THR A 229 25.91 1.15 30.03
C THR A 229 25.41 0.10 29.04
N ALA A 230 24.56 0.47 28.08
CA ALA A 230 23.91 -0.45 27.15
C ALA A 230 24.93 -1.24 26.29
N LYS A 231 24.90 -2.56 26.41
CA LYS A 231 25.78 -3.45 25.65
C LYS A 231 25.53 -3.34 24.14
N GLY A 232 26.61 -3.16 23.37
CA GLY A 232 26.55 -3.05 21.92
C GLY A 232 25.90 -1.74 21.41
N PHE A 233 25.80 -0.72 22.27
CA PHE A 233 25.50 0.65 21.88
C PHE A 233 26.82 1.42 21.73
N SER A 234 27.22 1.72 20.48
CA SER A 234 28.52 2.35 20.21
C SER A 234 28.50 3.85 20.51
N ARG A 235 29.67 4.43 20.81
CA ARG A 235 29.86 5.89 20.97
C ARG A 235 29.27 6.73 19.82
N GLN A 236 29.44 6.30 18.57
CA GLN A 236 28.80 6.96 17.40
C GLN A 236 27.26 7.05 17.51
N ASN A 237 26.60 6.03 18.07
CA ASN A 237 25.14 6.05 18.26
C ASN A 237 24.76 7.00 19.41
N GLU A 238 25.55 7.06 20.46
CA GLU A 238 25.38 8.01 21.56
C GLU A 238 25.43 9.45 21.04
N LEU A 239 26.49 9.80 20.30
CA LEU A 239 26.63 11.12 19.69
C LEU A 239 25.48 11.43 18.71
N THR A 240 25.05 10.43 17.93
CA THR A 240 23.88 10.58 17.05
C THR A 240 22.61 10.91 17.83
N PHE A 241 22.36 10.22 18.95
CA PHE A 241 21.16 10.46 19.77
C PHE A 241 21.21 11.83 20.45
N LYS A 242 22.39 12.23 20.94
CA LYS A 242 22.65 13.56 21.48
C LYS A 242 22.40 14.66 20.46
N LEU A 243 22.87 14.51 19.22
CA LEU A 243 22.60 15.45 18.14
C LEU A 243 21.11 15.52 17.77
N LEU A 244 20.41 14.38 17.70
CA LEU A 244 18.97 14.36 17.43
C LEU A 244 18.16 15.07 18.51
N LEU A 245 18.55 14.91 19.77
CA LEU A 245 17.94 15.63 20.90
C LEU A 245 18.26 17.13 20.83
N ALA A 246 19.53 17.50 20.75
CA ALA A 246 19.98 18.88 20.86
C ALA A 246 19.59 19.76 19.66
N LEU A 247 19.67 19.23 18.43
CA LEU A 247 19.39 20.01 17.21
C LEU A 247 17.92 19.97 16.80
N CYS A 248 17.11 19.13 17.46
CA CYS A 248 15.70 18.96 17.15
C CYS A 248 15.41 18.55 15.70
N VAL A 249 16.37 18.02 14.94
CA VAL A 249 16.26 17.72 13.50
C VAL A 249 15.54 16.40 13.22
N ARG A 250 15.08 16.18 11.98
CA ARG A 250 14.48 14.90 11.63
C ARG A 250 15.58 13.86 11.47
N LYS A 251 15.32 12.65 11.95
CA LYS A 251 16.29 11.55 11.86
C LYS A 251 16.80 11.28 10.44
N MET A 252 15.94 11.43 9.43
CA MET A 252 16.33 11.25 8.02
C MET A 252 17.37 12.28 7.58
N GLU A 253 17.20 13.54 8.00
CA GLU A 253 18.05 14.67 7.62
C GLU A 253 19.46 14.48 8.20
N LEU A 254 19.56 14.04 9.46
CA LEU A 254 20.85 13.75 10.09
C LEU A 254 21.50 12.46 9.58
N CYS A 255 20.73 11.37 9.40
CA CYS A 255 21.27 10.12 8.88
C CYS A 255 21.92 10.29 7.50
N ALA A 256 21.36 11.15 6.66
CA ALA A 256 21.84 11.46 5.33
C ALA A 256 22.61 12.80 5.27
N ALA A 257 23.25 13.22 6.36
CA ALA A 257 24.04 14.45 6.40
C ALA A 257 25.45 14.22 5.84
N ARG A 258 25.92 15.15 5.01
CA ARG A 258 27.28 15.19 4.46
C ARG A 258 28.11 16.25 5.14
N TRP A 259 29.41 16.03 5.27
CA TRP A 259 30.31 16.99 5.94
C TRP A 259 30.37 18.35 5.23
N GLU A 260 30.20 18.40 3.91
CA GLU A 260 30.17 19.64 3.12
C GLU A 260 29.05 20.62 3.51
N GLU A 261 28.06 20.15 4.26
CA GLU A 261 26.93 20.96 4.72
C GLU A 261 27.24 21.68 6.05
N PHE A 262 28.31 21.29 6.74
CA PHE A 262 28.63 21.81 8.07
C PHE A 262 29.78 22.79 8.00
N ASP A 263 29.49 24.04 8.36
CA ASP A 263 30.51 24.98 8.79
C ASP A 263 30.68 24.84 10.31
N LEU A 264 31.59 23.97 10.74
CA LEU A 264 31.84 23.71 12.16
C LEU A 264 32.54 24.88 12.86
N ASP A 265 33.23 25.75 12.13
CA ASP A 265 33.90 26.92 12.70
C ASP A 265 32.94 28.10 12.84
N GLY A 266 32.04 28.30 11.87
CA GLY A 266 30.89 29.21 11.97
C GLY A 266 29.74 28.68 12.84
N ALA A 267 29.80 27.42 13.26
CA ALA A 267 28.80 26.71 14.04
C ALA A 267 27.41 26.68 13.36
N VAL A 268 27.39 26.33 12.07
CA VAL A 268 26.17 26.27 11.25
C VAL A 268 26.12 24.97 10.45
N TRP A 269 24.93 24.39 10.36
CA TRP A 269 24.62 23.33 9.39
C TRP A 269 23.65 23.86 8.33
N HIS A 270 24.13 23.94 7.09
CA HIS A 270 23.39 24.35 5.91
C HIS A 270 22.61 23.15 5.33
N LEU A 271 21.34 22.98 5.72
CA LEU A 271 20.48 21.92 5.20
C LEU A 271 19.84 22.37 3.86
N PRO A 272 20.23 21.81 2.70
CA PRO A 272 19.74 22.23 1.40
C PRO A 272 18.31 21.74 1.13
N GLU A 273 17.65 22.31 0.11
CA GLU A 273 16.24 22.08 -0.17
C GLU A 273 15.93 20.61 -0.49
N GLU A 274 16.82 19.94 -1.22
CA GLU A 274 16.60 18.59 -1.74
C GLU A 274 16.61 17.54 -0.62
N ARG A 275 17.28 17.88 0.49
CA ARG A 275 17.36 17.03 1.69
C ARG A 275 16.38 17.45 2.79
N SER A 276 15.90 18.69 2.77
CA SER A 276 14.89 19.17 3.70
C SER A 276 13.56 18.47 3.46
N LYS A 277 12.92 17.94 4.51
CA LYS A 277 11.62 17.26 4.37
C LYS A 277 10.54 18.16 3.75
N ASN A 278 10.61 19.45 4.03
CA ASN A 278 9.59 20.40 3.59
C ASN A 278 9.89 20.95 2.18
N GLY A 279 11.10 20.71 1.64
CA GLY A 279 11.54 21.30 0.37
C GLY A 279 11.97 22.77 0.48
N ASP A 280 12.26 23.26 1.69
CA ASP A 280 12.84 24.60 1.90
C ASP A 280 14.23 24.44 2.53
N PRO A 281 15.27 25.13 2.03
CA PRO A 281 16.58 25.14 2.67
C PRO A 281 16.51 25.85 4.02
N ILE A 282 17.35 25.45 4.97
CA ILE A 282 17.40 26.05 6.31
C ILE A 282 18.79 25.95 6.92
N ASP A 283 19.23 27.04 7.54
CA ASP A 283 20.45 27.04 8.35
C ASP A 283 20.10 26.64 9.78
N ILE A 284 20.81 25.65 10.30
CA ILE A 284 20.59 25.10 11.64
C ILE A 284 21.77 25.54 12.52
N PRO A 285 21.53 26.39 13.54
CA PRO A 285 22.61 26.81 14.42
C PRO A 285 23.07 25.63 15.28
N LEU A 286 24.39 25.48 15.41
CA LEU A 286 25.02 24.41 16.18
C LEU A 286 25.45 24.94 17.54
N PRO A 287 24.80 24.54 18.66
CA PRO A 287 25.28 24.89 19.99
C PRO A 287 26.64 24.21 20.25
N SER A 288 27.47 24.78 21.12
CA SER A 288 28.86 24.31 21.36
C SER A 288 28.99 22.78 21.58
N PRO A 289 28.14 22.13 22.41
CA PRO A 289 28.21 20.67 22.57
C PRO A 289 27.97 19.90 21.26
N ALA A 290 27.10 20.40 20.38
CA ALA A 290 26.84 19.76 19.09
C ALA A 290 28.06 19.85 18.16
N VAL A 291 28.78 20.98 18.16
CA VAL A 291 30.03 21.13 17.41
C VAL A 291 31.08 20.14 17.91
N GLU A 292 31.23 20.00 19.23
CA GLU A 292 32.14 19.04 19.85
C GLU A 292 31.79 17.59 19.45
N TRP A 293 30.51 17.21 19.55
CA TRP A 293 30.05 15.88 19.15
C TRP A 293 30.26 15.61 17.65
N LEU A 294 30.06 16.61 16.79
CA LEU A 294 30.30 16.51 15.35
C LEU A 294 31.81 16.35 15.05
N ARG A 295 32.67 17.12 15.73
CA ARG A 295 34.13 16.95 15.61
C ARG A 295 34.57 15.57 16.07
N GLU A 296 34.01 15.04 17.16
CA GLU A 296 34.27 13.66 17.61
C GLU A 296 33.78 12.64 16.56
N LEU A 297 32.57 12.79 16.02
CA LEU A 297 32.06 11.94 14.93
C LEU A 297 32.94 11.98 13.68
N HIS A 298 33.51 13.13 13.34
CA HIS A 298 34.41 13.27 12.20
C HIS A 298 35.62 12.34 12.32
N THR A 299 36.17 12.15 13.53
CA THR A 299 37.29 11.22 13.77
C THR A 299 36.92 9.76 13.51
N PHE A 300 35.63 9.39 13.66
CA PHE A 300 35.14 8.04 13.39
C PHE A 300 34.68 7.83 11.94
N SER A 301 34.69 8.87 11.10
CA SER A 301 34.11 8.84 9.77
C SER A 301 35.03 8.21 8.71
N CYS A 302 36.31 7.99 9.02
CA CYS A 302 37.32 7.38 8.14
C CYS A 302 37.33 7.98 6.71
N ASN A 303 37.39 9.32 6.60
CA ASN A 303 37.34 10.07 5.34
C ASN A 303 36.05 9.87 4.51
N SER A 304 34.98 9.38 5.11
CA SER A 304 33.68 9.35 4.44
C SER A 304 33.17 10.76 4.19
N ALA A 305 32.49 10.98 3.06
CA ALA A 305 31.75 12.22 2.81
C ALA A 305 30.52 12.38 3.73
N TRP A 306 30.10 11.32 4.43
CA TRP A 306 28.89 11.29 5.26
C TRP A 306 29.24 11.38 6.74
N VAL A 307 28.42 12.12 7.49
CA VAL A 307 28.55 12.26 8.95
C VAL A 307 28.34 10.90 9.64
N LEU A 308 27.40 10.10 9.12
CA LEU A 308 27.04 8.79 9.66
C LEU A 308 27.18 7.69 8.59
N PRO A 309 28.42 7.28 8.25
CA PRO A 309 28.67 6.34 7.16
C PRO A 309 28.10 4.94 7.43
N ALA A 310 27.79 4.22 6.35
CA ALA A 310 27.38 2.82 6.44
C ALA A 310 28.52 1.96 6.98
N ARG A 311 28.25 1.18 8.03
CA ARG A 311 29.27 0.37 8.73
C ARG A 311 29.59 -0.96 8.07
N LYS A 312 28.78 -1.40 7.11
CA LYS A 312 28.97 -2.62 6.31
C LYS A 312 28.47 -2.33 4.89
N MET A 313 29.04 -3.00 3.87
CA MET A 313 28.45 -3.02 2.54
C MET A 313 27.01 -3.54 2.65
N GLN A 314 26.05 -2.70 2.28
CA GLN A 314 24.64 -3.05 2.22
C GLN A 314 24.31 -3.49 0.79
N ASN A 315 23.42 -4.48 0.64
CA ASN A 315 22.91 -4.88 -0.68
C ASN A 315 22.24 -3.72 -1.45
N ARG A 316 21.79 -2.68 -0.74
CA ARG A 316 21.19 -1.46 -1.32
C ARG A 316 22.20 -0.37 -1.69
N MET A 317 23.49 -0.55 -1.41
CA MET A 317 24.57 0.42 -1.68
C MET A 317 24.34 1.84 -1.12
N ILE A 318 23.57 1.98 -0.04
CA ILE A 318 23.38 3.30 0.60
C ILE A 318 24.66 3.63 1.40
N PRO A 319 25.29 4.79 1.17
CA PRO A 319 26.61 5.10 1.71
C PRO A 319 26.60 5.54 3.19
N HIS A 320 25.42 5.75 3.77
CA HIS A 320 25.21 6.17 5.15
C HIS A 320 24.25 5.23 5.90
N ILE A 321 24.13 5.38 7.23
CA ILE A 321 23.18 4.57 8.00
C ILE A 321 21.73 4.85 7.57
N GLN A 322 20.89 3.82 7.57
CA GLN A 322 19.45 3.98 7.40
C GLN A 322 18.78 4.39 8.72
N GLU A 323 17.69 5.12 8.64
CA GLU A 323 16.86 5.55 9.77
C GLU A 323 16.21 4.39 10.56
N SER A 324 16.18 3.20 9.96
CA SER A 324 15.75 1.94 10.58
C SER A 324 16.80 1.40 11.57
N THR A 325 18.06 1.84 11.43
CA THR A 325 19.15 1.51 12.36
C THR A 325 18.92 2.13 13.72
N LEU A 326 18.35 3.34 13.79
CA LEU A 326 18.17 4.08 15.04
C LEU A 326 17.18 3.39 16.00
N PRO A 327 15.99 2.90 15.57
CA PRO A 327 15.12 2.07 16.42
C PRO A 327 15.80 0.83 17.00
N VAL A 328 16.69 0.18 16.24
CA VAL A 328 17.44 -0.99 16.72
C VAL A 328 18.45 -0.59 17.78
N ALA A 329 19.17 0.51 17.57
CA ALA A 329 20.07 1.07 18.60
C ALA A 329 19.30 1.49 19.86
N LEU A 330 18.14 2.13 19.70
CA LEU A 330 17.29 2.56 20.81
C LEU A 330 16.73 1.39 21.62
N ALA A 331 16.45 0.25 20.98
CA ALA A 331 15.99 -0.95 21.68
C ALA A 331 16.99 -1.44 22.73
N LYS A 332 18.30 -1.29 22.46
CA LYS A 332 19.36 -1.64 23.42
C LYS A 332 19.36 -0.71 24.63
N VAL A 333 19.25 0.60 24.40
CA VAL A 333 19.18 1.60 25.47
C VAL A 333 17.94 1.41 26.33
N ARG A 334 16.77 1.15 25.71
CA ARG A 334 15.53 0.89 26.46
C ARG A 334 15.58 -0.37 27.31
N ALA A 335 16.40 -1.37 26.95
CA ALA A 335 16.55 -2.58 27.76
C ALA A 335 17.18 -2.29 29.13
N GLU A 336 17.98 -1.22 29.23
CA GLU A 336 18.56 -0.72 30.49
C GLU A 336 17.59 0.20 31.27
N MET A 337 16.38 0.44 30.76
CA MET A 337 15.38 1.35 31.35
C MET A 337 13.98 0.69 31.41
N PRO A 338 13.84 -0.49 32.05
CA PRO A 338 12.59 -1.26 32.02
C PRO A 338 11.38 -0.51 32.59
N ASP A 339 11.61 0.39 33.54
CA ASP A 339 10.56 1.17 34.21
C ASP A 339 10.13 2.43 33.45
N VAL A 340 10.77 2.73 32.31
CA VAL A 340 10.47 3.93 31.52
C VAL A 340 9.49 3.58 30.39
N PRO A 341 8.32 4.26 30.31
CA PRO A 341 7.34 3.98 29.26
C PRO A 341 7.93 4.10 27.86
N ASN A 342 7.55 3.17 26.99
CA ASN A 342 8.13 3.03 25.65
C ASN A 342 8.07 4.33 24.82
N PHE A 343 9.19 4.67 24.19
CA PHE A 343 9.36 5.83 23.33
C PHE A 343 10.18 5.49 22.08
N THR A 344 10.09 6.37 21.10
CA THR A 344 10.72 6.26 19.78
C THR A 344 11.68 7.42 19.53
N ILE A 345 12.50 7.31 18.50
CA ILE A 345 13.38 8.40 18.05
C ILE A 345 12.59 9.67 17.70
N HIS A 346 11.34 9.54 17.26
CA HIS A 346 10.53 10.73 16.97
C HIS A 346 10.14 11.50 18.24
N ASP A 347 10.02 10.80 19.37
CA ASP A 347 9.68 11.41 20.65
C ASP A 347 10.81 12.33 21.15
N PHE A 348 12.06 12.19 20.67
CA PHE A 348 13.15 13.14 20.97
C PHE A 348 12.82 14.56 20.54
N ARG A 349 12.18 14.73 19.38
CA ARG A 349 11.77 16.07 18.91
C ARG A 349 10.63 16.64 19.77
N ARG A 350 9.72 15.79 20.24
CA ARG A 350 8.61 16.20 21.14
C ARG A 350 9.13 16.57 22.52
N THR A 351 10.09 15.80 23.02
CA THR A 351 10.87 16.10 24.21
C THR A 351 11.50 17.47 24.10
N ALA A 352 12.27 17.73 23.03
CA ALA A 352 12.91 19.02 22.84
C ALA A 352 11.88 20.16 22.74
N ARG A 353 10.80 19.98 21.97
CA ARG A 353 9.74 21.00 21.86
C ARG A 353 9.08 21.34 23.21
N THR A 354 8.84 20.33 24.03
CA THR A 354 8.20 20.48 25.36
C THR A 354 9.15 21.17 26.33
N HIS A 355 10.42 20.78 26.37
CA HIS A 355 11.42 21.43 27.22
C HIS A 355 11.76 22.85 26.76
N LEU A 356 11.80 23.13 25.45
CA LEU A 356 11.96 24.50 24.95
C LEU A 356 10.85 25.43 25.47
N ALA A 357 9.60 24.96 25.52
CA ALA A 357 8.51 25.72 26.15
C ALA A 357 8.76 25.93 27.66
N ALA A 358 9.20 24.89 28.37
CA ALA A 358 9.51 24.97 29.80
C ALA A 358 10.70 25.89 30.09
N LEU A 359 11.62 26.06 29.13
CA LEU A 359 12.73 27.02 29.18
C LEU A 359 12.29 28.46 28.85
N GLY A 360 11.00 28.69 28.55
CA GLY A 360 10.46 30.01 28.24
C GLY A 360 10.77 30.49 26.82
N VAL A 361 11.17 29.60 25.91
CA VAL A 361 11.39 29.94 24.50
C VAL A 361 10.05 30.25 23.84
N ASP A 362 10.02 31.32 23.06
CA ASP A 362 8.85 31.72 22.28
C ASP A 362 8.30 30.55 21.44
N PRO A 363 6.97 30.30 21.44
CA PRO A 363 6.39 29.16 20.73
C PRO A 363 6.72 29.13 19.24
N VAL A 364 6.79 30.28 18.56
CA VAL A 364 7.13 30.36 17.13
C VAL A 364 8.59 29.94 16.95
N VAL A 365 9.50 30.48 17.76
CA VAL A 365 10.93 30.10 17.71
C VAL A 365 11.10 28.60 17.98
N ALA A 366 10.40 28.04 18.98
CA ALA A 366 10.46 26.62 19.29
C ALA A 366 9.95 25.73 18.14
N GLU A 367 8.86 26.11 17.46
CA GLU A 367 8.39 25.41 16.26
C GLU A 367 9.39 25.53 15.09
N ARG A 368 10.05 26.69 14.95
CA ARG A 368 11.08 26.91 13.92
C ARG A 368 12.35 26.12 14.21
N CYS A 369 12.75 25.89 15.46
CA CYS A 369 13.83 24.95 15.83
C CYS A 369 13.56 23.53 15.27
N LEU A 370 12.29 23.12 15.23
CA LEU A 370 11.88 21.84 14.66
C LEU A 370 11.75 21.88 13.12
N ASN A 371 12.05 23.00 12.47
CA ASN A 371 11.80 23.22 11.05
C ASN A 371 10.33 22.89 10.69
N HIS A 372 9.40 23.38 11.52
CA HIS A 372 7.99 23.40 11.19
C HIS A 372 7.66 24.69 10.42
N ARG A 373 6.75 24.58 9.45
CA ARG A 373 6.21 25.74 8.73
C ARG A 373 5.18 26.43 9.62
N ILE A 374 5.19 27.76 9.61
CA ILE A 374 4.12 28.56 10.21
C ILE A 374 2.84 28.25 9.43
N LYS A 375 1.75 27.98 10.16
CA LYS A 375 0.47 27.57 9.56
C LYS A 375 -0.34 28.79 9.11
N GLY A 376 -1.26 28.56 8.18
CA GLY A 376 -2.23 29.57 7.75
C GLY A 376 -1.60 30.68 6.91
N VAL A 377 -2.32 31.80 6.82
CA VAL A 377 -1.95 32.97 6.02
C VAL A 377 -0.61 33.56 6.48
N GLU A 378 -0.32 33.52 7.77
CA GLU A 378 0.95 34.01 8.33
C GLU A 378 2.16 33.32 7.69
N GLY A 379 2.10 32.01 7.45
CA GLY A 379 3.18 31.27 6.79
C GLY A 379 3.43 31.67 5.33
N ILE A 380 2.49 32.36 4.68
CA ILE A 380 2.69 32.90 3.33
C ILE A 380 3.62 34.11 3.38
N TYR A 381 3.44 34.98 4.37
CA TYR A 381 4.14 36.25 4.52
C TYR A 381 5.41 36.17 5.38
N ASN A 382 5.38 35.38 6.46
CA ASN A 382 6.50 35.25 7.38
C ASN A 382 7.52 34.21 6.88
N ARG A 383 8.50 34.70 6.12
CA ARG A 383 9.62 33.91 5.58
C ARG A 383 10.88 33.95 6.44
N HIS A 384 10.82 34.64 7.59
CA HIS A 384 11.98 34.79 8.45
C HIS A 384 12.42 33.45 9.05
N GLN A 385 13.74 33.21 9.13
CA GLN A 385 14.29 31.96 9.64
C GLN A 385 14.51 31.96 11.16
N TYR A 386 14.43 33.12 11.83
CA TYR A 386 14.65 33.25 13.27
C TYR A 386 15.99 32.64 13.69
N PHE A 387 17.05 32.87 12.92
CA PHE A 387 18.29 32.11 13.09
C PHE A 387 18.97 32.41 14.43
N ASP A 388 19.05 33.68 14.83
CA ASP A 388 19.67 34.10 16.08
C ASP A 388 18.83 33.68 17.29
N GLU A 389 17.50 33.75 17.19
CA GLU A 389 16.59 33.29 18.24
C GLU A 389 16.65 31.77 18.39
N ARG A 390 16.69 31.03 17.27
CA ARG A 390 16.89 29.58 17.30
C ARG A 390 18.26 29.23 17.87
N ARG A 391 19.31 30.00 17.56
CA ARG A 391 20.66 29.82 18.13
C ARG A 391 20.61 29.95 19.64
N ALA A 392 19.99 31.01 20.16
CA ALA A 392 19.83 31.20 21.61
C ALA A 392 19.02 30.07 22.26
N ALA A 393 17.93 29.63 21.62
CA ALA A 393 17.06 28.57 22.10
C ALA A 393 17.77 27.19 22.13
N LEU A 394 18.46 26.82 21.06
CA LEU A 394 19.21 25.56 20.97
C LEU A 394 20.42 25.55 21.92
N THR A 395 21.06 26.69 22.16
CA THR A 395 22.12 26.81 23.17
C THR A 395 21.60 26.56 24.58
N GLN A 396 20.47 27.15 24.97
CA GLN A 396 19.85 26.88 26.27
C GLN A 396 19.44 25.41 26.41
N TRP A 397 18.81 24.85 25.38
CA TRP A 397 18.41 23.45 25.37
C TRP A 397 19.59 22.48 25.47
N ALA A 398 20.64 22.69 24.68
CA ALA A 398 21.86 21.87 24.74
C ALA A 398 22.56 22.01 26.11
N GLY A 399 22.57 23.20 26.70
CA GLY A 399 23.08 23.42 28.05
C GLY A 399 22.33 22.60 29.10
N LEU A 400 20.99 22.57 29.04
CA LEU A 400 20.17 21.72 29.91
C LEU A 400 20.52 20.23 29.71
N LEU A 401 20.64 19.75 28.46
CA LEU A 401 20.99 18.36 28.20
C LEU A 401 22.35 17.98 28.80
N VAL A 402 23.35 18.84 28.66
CA VAL A 402 24.70 18.60 29.22
C VAL A 402 24.68 18.60 30.75
N ALA A 403 23.93 19.50 31.38
CA ALA A 403 23.79 19.53 32.83
C ALA A 403 23.11 18.24 33.35
N LEU A 404 22.00 17.83 32.72
CA LEU A 404 21.31 16.58 33.05
C LEU A 404 22.21 15.36 32.86
N GLU A 405 23.02 15.32 31.80
CA GLU A 405 23.95 14.23 31.56
C GLU A 405 25.00 14.08 32.68
N LYS A 406 25.44 15.20 33.25
CA LYS A 406 26.42 15.26 34.35
C LYS A 406 25.79 15.08 35.74
N GLY A 407 24.46 15.09 35.84
CA GLY A 407 23.74 15.07 37.12
C GLY A 407 23.79 16.41 37.86
N GLU A 408 23.99 17.51 37.15
CA GLU A 408 24.01 18.88 37.70
C GLU A 408 22.61 19.50 37.68
N ASP A 409 22.27 20.28 38.71
CA ASP A 409 21.03 21.07 38.73
C ASP A 409 21.08 22.18 37.68
N TYR A 410 20.11 22.20 36.76
CA TYR A 410 19.98 23.25 35.75
C TYR A 410 19.00 24.33 36.22
N ASN A 411 19.52 25.35 36.91
CA ASN A 411 18.76 26.53 37.29
C ASN A 411 18.68 27.52 36.12
N VAL A 412 17.55 27.53 35.42
CA VAL A 412 17.21 28.57 34.45
C VAL A 412 16.96 29.85 35.23
N THR A 413 17.96 30.73 35.32
CA THR A 413 17.75 32.06 35.91
C THR A 413 16.99 32.88 34.88
N PRO A 414 15.75 33.34 35.13
CA PRO A 414 15.02 34.15 34.17
C PRO A 414 15.82 35.42 33.89
N ILE A 415 16.09 35.72 32.61
CA ILE A 415 16.68 36.99 32.22
C ILE A 415 15.72 38.09 32.69
N ARG A 416 16.13 38.85 33.70
CA ARG A 416 15.41 40.05 34.15
C ARG A 416 15.28 40.97 32.94
N LYS A 417 14.05 41.31 32.54
CA LYS A 417 13.79 42.42 31.62
C LYS A 417 14.50 43.65 32.21
N ALA A 418 15.42 44.24 31.44
CA ALA A 418 15.92 45.57 31.73
C ALA A 418 14.72 46.52 31.82
N LYS A 419 14.67 47.30 32.91
CA LYS A 419 13.63 48.29 33.17
C LYS A 419 13.71 49.44 32.17
#